data_AF-A0A341EEW7-F1
#
_entry.id   AF-A0A341EEW7-F1
#
_cell.length_a   1.000
_cell.length_b   1.000
_cell.length_c   1.000
_cell.angle_alpha   90.00
_cell.angle_beta   90.00
_cell.angle_gamma   90.00
#
_symmetry.space_group_name_H-M   'P 1'
#
loop_
_entity.id
_entity.type
_entity.pdbx_description
1 polymer ?
#
loop_
_entity_poly.entity_id
_entity_poly.type
_entity_poly.pdbx_seq_one_letter_code
_entity_poly.pdbx_strand_id
1 'polypeptide(L)'
;MSAFKEWWSGNGNPNGLGLLGAAFVLIANVVITYLMVSRSEEHAEELLKQQFSQTREMAQKAEVSARSKEIRDAASDFSTFAAAYVTAVLDAPSEVPLAKRRLTDNVLKQLSTVTMSGGVFPNDIQDAAKSYKLALYDFSDALSDADTVLKMRPFWERASDVLVAREELLSLVDTAS
;
A
#
# COMPACT_ATOMS: atom_id res chain seq x y z
N MET A 1 2.61 -47.95 -38.26
CA MET A 1 1.52 -48.43 -37.36
C MET A 1 0.94 -49.75 -37.89
N SER A 2 1.73 -50.83 -37.93
CA SER A 2 1.31 -52.12 -38.53
C SER A 2 1.07 -53.24 -37.51
N ALA A 3 1.37 -53.03 -36.22
CA ALA A 3 1.26 -54.07 -35.19
C ALA A 3 -0.09 -54.08 -34.45
N PHE A 4 -0.97 -53.11 -34.67
CA PHE A 4 -2.25 -52.99 -33.93
C PHE A 4 -3.39 -53.81 -34.56
N LYS A 5 -3.27 -54.23 -35.82
CA LYS A 5 -4.33 -54.94 -36.55
C LYS A 5 -4.29 -56.47 -36.40
N GLU A 6 -3.15 -57.06 -36.04
CA GLU A 6 -3.02 -58.52 -35.93
C GLU A 6 -3.51 -59.09 -34.59
N TRP A 7 -3.78 -58.25 -33.58
CA TRP A 7 -4.24 -58.74 -32.29
C TRP A 7 -5.73 -59.13 -32.24
N TRP A 8 -6.54 -58.73 -33.24
CA TRP A 8 -7.99 -58.98 -33.26
C TRP A 8 -8.41 -60.25 -34.01
N SER A 9 -7.51 -60.94 -34.73
CA SER A 9 -7.89 -62.11 -35.55
C SER A 9 -7.16 -63.38 -35.11
N GLY A 10 -7.53 -63.95 -33.96
CA GLY A 10 -7.03 -65.27 -33.59
C GLY A 10 -7.56 -65.84 -32.29
N ASN A 11 -8.44 -66.84 -32.40
CA ASN A 11 -8.69 -67.94 -31.47
C ASN A 11 -9.23 -67.63 -30.04
N GLY A 12 -10.56 -67.70 -29.90
CA GLY A 12 -11.15 -68.94 -29.36
C GLY A 12 -10.90 -69.33 -27.90
N ASN A 13 -10.85 -68.38 -26.96
CA ASN A 13 -11.04 -68.71 -25.53
C ASN A 13 -11.90 -67.63 -24.82
N PRO A 14 -13.18 -67.91 -24.48
CA PRO A 14 -14.07 -66.91 -23.89
C PRO A 14 -13.72 -66.52 -22.44
N ASN A 15 -12.81 -67.23 -21.77
CA ASN A 15 -12.50 -67.01 -20.35
C ASN A 15 -11.15 -66.30 -20.09
N GLY A 16 -10.33 -66.06 -21.13
CA GLY A 16 -9.00 -65.42 -20.98
C GLY A 16 -8.96 -63.91 -21.29
N LEU A 17 -9.86 -63.43 -22.15
CA LEU A 17 -9.92 -62.02 -22.57
C LEU A 17 -10.69 -61.12 -21.58
N GLY A 18 -11.56 -61.70 -20.75
CA GLY A 18 -12.33 -60.96 -19.74
C GLY A 18 -11.45 -60.37 -18.64
N LEU A 19 -10.39 -61.08 -18.22
CA LEU A 19 -9.48 -60.65 -17.15
C LEU A 19 -8.54 -59.52 -17.60
N LEU A 20 -7.99 -59.60 -18.81
CA LEU A 20 -7.11 -58.55 -19.36
C LEU A 20 -7.88 -57.29 -19.74
N GLY A 21 -9.09 -57.43 -20.32
CA GLY A 21 -9.95 -56.30 -20.63
C GLY A 21 -10.49 -55.59 -19.38
N ALA A 22 -10.89 -56.34 -18.36
CA ALA A 22 -11.36 -55.78 -17.08
C ALA A 22 -10.21 -55.08 -16.31
N ALA A 23 -9.00 -55.65 -16.33
CA ALA A 23 -7.83 -55.01 -15.73
C ALA A 23 -7.49 -53.68 -16.41
N PHE A 24 -7.59 -53.60 -17.73
CA PHE A 24 -7.32 -52.37 -18.48
C PHE A 24 -8.33 -51.26 -18.18
N VAL A 25 -9.63 -51.61 -18.05
CA VAL A 25 -10.69 -50.66 -17.68
C VAL A 25 -10.52 -50.17 -16.25
N LEU A 26 -10.14 -51.04 -15.30
CA LEU A 26 -9.84 -50.67 -13.92
C LEU A 26 -8.65 -49.70 -13.84
N ILE A 27 -7.56 -50.00 -14.55
CA ILE A 27 -6.38 -49.12 -14.58
C ILE A 27 -6.73 -47.77 -15.22
N ALA A 28 -7.46 -47.76 -16.32
CA ALA A 28 -7.91 -46.52 -16.96
C ALA A 28 -8.80 -45.67 -16.04
N ASN A 29 -9.75 -46.29 -15.32
CA ASN A 29 -10.58 -45.57 -14.36
C ASN A 29 -9.76 -45.01 -13.18
N VAL A 30 -8.79 -45.76 -12.66
CA VAL A 30 -7.90 -45.28 -11.59
C VAL A 30 -7.06 -44.11 -12.08
N VAL A 31 -6.49 -44.19 -13.28
CA VAL A 31 -5.69 -43.11 -13.87
C VAL A 31 -6.54 -41.87 -14.13
N ILE A 32 -7.75 -42.01 -14.68
CA ILE A 32 -8.67 -40.88 -14.90
C ILE A 32 -9.07 -40.24 -13.57
N THR A 33 -9.39 -41.05 -12.56
CA THR A 33 -9.75 -40.55 -11.23
C THR A 33 -8.58 -39.82 -10.59
N TYR A 34 -7.37 -40.38 -10.68
CA TYR A 34 -6.15 -39.75 -10.17
C TYR A 34 -5.85 -38.42 -10.88
N LEU A 35 -5.99 -38.36 -12.21
CA LEU A 35 -5.81 -37.13 -12.99
C LEU A 35 -6.87 -36.07 -12.65
N MET A 36 -8.12 -36.47 -12.43
CA MET A 36 -9.19 -35.54 -12.03
C MET A 36 -8.95 -34.99 -10.62
N VAL A 37 -8.53 -35.84 -9.67
CA VAL A 37 -8.20 -35.42 -8.30
C VAL A 37 -6.99 -34.48 -8.30
N SER A 38 -5.91 -34.85 -8.98
CA SER A 38 -4.69 -34.02 -9.08
C SER A 38 -4.98 -32.66 -9.74
N ARG A 39 -5.81 -32.62 -10.78
CA ARG A 39 -6.26 -31.36 -11.41
C ARG A 39 -7.16 -30.53 -10.48
N SER A 40 -7.96 -31.17 -9.63
CA SER A 40 -8.80 -30.48 -8.64
C SER A 40 -7.97 -29.87 -7.52
N GLU A 41 -6.89 -30.53 -7.10
CA GLU A 41 -5.95 -30.03 -6.10
C GLU A 41 -5.17 -28.82 -6.62
N GLU A 42 -4.65 -28.88 -7.86
CA GLU A 42 -3.97 -27.74 -8.50
C GLU A 42 -4.89 -26.51 -8.59
N HIS A 43 -6.15 -26.71 -8.98
CA HIS A 43 -7.12 -25.62 -9.11
C HIS A 43 -7.51 -25.04 -7.75
N ALA A 44 -7.64 -25.87 -6.70
CA ALA A 44 -7.91 -25.42 -5.35
C ALA A 44 -6.73 -24.61 -4.77
N GLU A 45 -5.49 -25.04 -5.02
CA GLU A 45 -4.30 -24.27 -4.65
C GLU A 45 -4.25 -22.91 -5.35
N GLU A 46 -4.59 -22.87 -6.63
CA GLU A 46 -4.58 -21.63 -7.42
C GLU A 46 -5.65 -20.64 -6.91
N LEU A 47 -6.84 -21.13 -6.60
CA LEU A 47 -7.91 -20.34 -5.97
C LEU A 47 -7.52 -19.84 -4.58
N LEU A 48 -6.88 -20.67 -3.75
CA LEU A 48 -6.38 -20.25 -2.44
C LEU A 48 -5.30 -19.17 -2.59
N LYS A 49 -4.34 -19.34 -3.50
CA LYS A 49 -3.31 -18.34 -3.80
C LYS A 49 -3.93 -17.01 -4.25
N GLN A 50 -4.94 -17.06 -5.12
CA GLN A 50 -5.68 -15.86 -5.55
C GLN A 50 -6.41 -15.19 -4.39
N GLN A 51 -7.13 -15.94 -3.55
CA GLN A 51 -7.83 -15.40 -2.38
C GLN A 51 -6.88 -14.75 -1.37
N PHE A 52 -5.73 -15.39 -1.09
CA PHE A 52 -4.71 -14.80 -0.23
C PHE A 52 -4.10 -13.53 -0.83
N SER A 53 -3.87 -13.50 -2.15
CA SER A 53 -3.38 -12.30 -2.84
C SER A 53 -4.36 -11.14 -2.72
N GLN A 54 -5.64 -11.36 -3.04
CA GLN A 54 -6.69 -10.35 -2.94
C GLN A 54 -6.87 -9.84 -1.51
N THR A 55 -6.80 -10.73 -0.51
CA THR A 55 -6.92 -10.34 0.90
C THR A 55 -5.75 -9.48 1.34
N ARG A 56 -4.52 -9.80 0.90
CA ARG A 56 -3.33 -8.97 1.18
C ARG A 56 -3.44 -7.59 0.55
N GLU A 57 -3.88 -7.51 -0.71
CA GLU A 57 -4.08 -6.24 -1.41
C GLU A 57 -5.13 -5.36 -0.72
N MET A 58 -6.27 -5.94 -0.31
CA MET A 58 -7.30 -5.21 0.43
C MET A 58 -6.80 -4.72 1.80
N ALA A 59 -6.05 -5.55 2.52
CA ALA A 59 -5.47 -5.16 3.80
C ALA A 59 -4.46 -4.01 3.64
N GLN A 60 -3.61 -4.08 2.60
CA GLN A 60 -2.65 -3.02 2.30
C GLN A 60 -3.34 -1.70 1.93
N LYS A 61 -4.38 -1.73 1.09
CA LYS A 61 -5.18 -0.55 0.73
C LYS A 61 -5.86 0.07 1.95
N ALA A 62 -6.41 -0.75 2.85
CA ALA A 62 -7.00 -0.29 4.09
C ALA A 62 -5.97 0.37 5.01
N GLU A 63 -4.76 -0.19 5.10
CA GLU A 63 -3.67 0.38 5.89
C GLU A 63 -3.19 1.71 5.31
N VAL A 64 -3.00 1.80 4.00
CA VAL A 64 -2.64 3.03 3.28
C VAL A 64 -3.70 4.12 3.50
N SER A 65 -4.98 3.77 3.41
CA SER A 65 -6.10 4.68 3.69
C SER A 65 -6.10 5.18 5.14
N ALA A 66 -5.83 4.31 6.11
CA ALA A 66 -5.71 4.69 7.52
C ALA A 66 -4.56 5.69 7.74
N ARG A 67 -3.40 5.48 7.12
CA ARG A 67 -2.27 6.43 7.18
C ARG A 67 -2.59 7.76 6.51
N SER A 68 -3.31 7.74 5.39
CA SER A 68 -3.83 8.94 4.73
C SER A 68 -4.64 9.81 5.68
N LYS A 69 -5.54 9.17 6.44
CA LYS A 69 -6.37 9.84 7.44
C LYS A 69 -5.52 10.42 8.57
N GLU A 70 -4.59 9.65 9.12
CA GLU A 70 -3.71 10.12 10.19
C GLU A 70 -2.90 11.37 9.77
N ILE A 71 -2.40 11.39 8.52
CA ILE A 71 -1.66 12.55 7.98
C ILE A 71 -2.57 13.78 7.88
N ARG A 72 -3.80 13.62 7.39
CA ARG A 72 -4.78 14.73 7.35
C ARG A 72 -5.11 15.23 8.74
N ASP A 73 -5.36 14.34 9.68
CA ASP A 73 -5.71 14.68 11.07
C ASP A 73 -4.55 15.42 11.76
N ALA A 74 -3.30 15.02 11.50
CA ALA A 74 -2.12 15.72 12.01
C ALA A 74 -1.93 17.13 11.40
N ALA A 75 -2.29 17.30 10.13
CA ALA A 75 -2.14 18.56 9.39
C ALA A 75 -3.30 19.54 9.55
N SER A 76 -4.44 19.10 10.09
CA SER A 76 -5.69 19.88 10.17
C SER A 76 -5.54 21.27 10.79
N ASP A 77 -4.74 21.40 11.84
CA ASP A 77 -4.56 22.66 12.56
C ASP A 77 -3.45 23.57 12.00
N PHE A 78 -2.72 23.13 10.95
CA PHE A 78 -1.54 23.84 10.45
C PHE A 78 -1.86 25.29 10.07
N SER A 79 -2.89 25.52 9.25
CA SER A 79 -3.28 26.86 8.81
C SER A 79 -3.72 27.75 9.97
N THR A 80 -4.40 27.18 10.98
CA THR A 80 -4.84 27.89 12.18
C THR A 80 -3.65 28.37 13.00
N PHE A 81 -2.67 27.51 13.26
CA PHE A 81 -1.48 27.88 14.02
C PHE A 81 -0.54 28.80 13.23
N ALA A 82 -0.42 28.62 11.91
CA ALA A 82 0.33 29.51 11.04
C ALA A 82 -0.26 30.93 11.04
N ALA A 83 -1.59 31.05 10.92
CA ALA A 83 -2.27 32.33 11.00
C ALA A 83 -2.09 32.99 12.38
N ALA A 84 -2.27 32.24 13.47
CA ALA A 84 -2.06 32.76 14.82
C ALA A 84 -0.62 33.25 15.04
N TYR A 85 0.38 32.53 14.48
CA TYR A 85 1.78 32.96 14.53
C TYR A 85 2.00 34.28 13.80
N VAL A 86 1.46 34.40 12.59
CA VAL A 86 1.57 35.62 11.77
C VAL A 86 0.91 36.81 12.47
N THR A 87 -0.29 36.63 13.02
CA THR A 87 -0.97 37.67 13.81
C THR A 87 -0.13 38.09 15.02
N ALA A 88 0.48 37.14 15.73
CA ALA A 88 1.34 37.46 16.85
C ALA A 88 2.58 38.27 16.41
N VAL A 89 3.21 37.95 15.28
CA VAL A 89 4.36 38.69 14.75
C VAL A 89 3.98 40.12 14.34
N LEU A 90 2.77 40.32 13.81
CA LEU A 90 2.30 41.64 13.34
C LEU A 90 1.79 42.53 14.47
N ASP A 91 0.91 41.99 15.32
CA ASP A 91 0.05 42.81 16.19
C ASP A 91 0.24 42.53 17.68
N ALA A 92 0.82 41.37 18.05
CA ALA A 92 1.00 40.97 19.45
C ALA A 92 2.35 40.30 19.72
N PRO A 93 3.48 41.04 19.68
CA PRO A 93 4.82 40.45 19.83
C PRO A 93 5.03 39.63 21.12
N SER A 94 4.30 39.96 22.20
CA SER A 94 4.31 39.20 23.45
C SER A 94 3.74 37.78 23.32
N GLU A 95 2.91 37.51 22.32
CA GLU A 95 2.29 36.20 22.06
C GLU A 95 3.12 35.31 21.13
N VAL A 96 4.13 35.89 20.45
CA VAL A 96 4.99 35.17 19.49
C VAL A 96 5.57 33.88 20.07
N PRO A 97 6.12 33.83 21.31
CA PRO A 97 6.67 32.60 21.86
C PRO A 97 5.63 31.46 21.98
N LEU A 98 4.39 31.80 22.39
CA LEU A 98 3.32 30.82 22.54
C LEU A 98 2.82 30.33 21.18
N ALA A 99 2.59 31.26 20.24
CA ALA A 99 2.12 30.93 18.90
C ALA A 99 3.16 30.10 18.13
N LYS A 100 4.45 30.47 18.25
CA LYS A 100 5.58 29.70 17.70
C LYS A 100 5.59 28.29 18.22
N ARG A 101 5.51 28.11 19.54
CA ARG A 101 5.50 26.79 20.17
C ARG A 101 4.36 25.92 19.65
N ARG A 102 3.14 26.43 19.56
CA ARG A 102 1.98 25.67 19.05
C ARG A 102 2.18 25.23 17.60
N LEU A 103 2.72 26.12 16.77
CA LEU A 103 3.02 25.81 15.38
C LEU A 103 4.14 24.77 15.25
N THR A 104 5.22 24.91 16.04
CA THR A 104 6.30 23.92 16.11
C THR A 104 5.77 22.55 16.57
N ASP A 105 4.95 22.50 17.63
CA ASP A 105 4.36 21.25 18.13
C ASP A 105 3.50 20.58 17.04
N ASN A 106 2.75 21.36 16.26
CA ASN A 106 1.97 20.84 15.14
C ASN A 106 2.86 20.32 13.99
N VAL A 107 3.95 21.02 13.64
CA VAL A 107 4.93 20.56 12.65
C VAL A 107 5.58 19.24 13.09
N LEU A 108 5.97 19.13 14.36
CA LEU A 108 6.55 17.90 14.92
C LEU A 108 5.55 16.74 14.91
N LYS A 109 4.27 17.01 15.21
CA LYS A 109 3.19 16.01 15.10
C LYS A 109 3.10 15.49 13.66
N GLN A 110 3.04 16.38 12.67
CA GLN A 110 2.99 16.01 11.26
C GLN A 110 4.23 15.19 10.85
N LEU A 111 5.42 15.63 11.23
CA LEU A 111 6.69 14.95 10.93
C LEU A 111 6.72 13.53 11.51
N SER A 112 6.28 13.36 12.76
CA SER A 112 6.17 12.06 13.41
C SER A 112 5.19 11.15 12.67
N THR A 113 3.99 11.64 12.33
CA THR A 113 2.98 10.88 11.61
C THR A 113 3.47 10.39 10.25
N VAL A 114 4.10 11.27 9.45
CA VAL A 114 4.63 10.90 8.12
C VAL A 114 5.77 9.90 8.26
N THR A 115 6.63 10.07 9.27
CA THR A 115 7.74 9.14 9.52
C THR A 115 7.23 7.74 9.90
N MET A 116 6.21 7.65 10.75
CA MET A 116 5.58 6.38 11.13
C MET A 116 4.83 5.71 9.96
N SER A 117 4.32 6.51 9.02
CA SER A 117 3.59 6.02 7.85
C SER A 117 4.51 5.48 6.74
N GLY A 118 5.77 5.92 6.71
CA GLY A 118 6.71 5.61 5.60
C GLY A 118 7.01 4.12 5.40
N GLY A 119 6.84 3.28 6.42
CA GLY A 119 7.04 1.82 6.31
C GLY A 119 5.89 1.07 5.62
N VAL A 120 4.74 1.71 5.45
CA VAL A 120 3.52 1.12 4.84
C VAL A 120 3.41 1.51 3.37
N PHE A 121 3.93 2.69 3.01
CA PHE A 121 3.79 3.24 1.68
C PHE A 121 4.58 2.44 0.63
N PRO A 122 3.98 2.17 -0.55
CA PRO A 122 4.73 1.65 -1.69
C PRO A 122 5.75 2.68 -2.18
N ASN A 123 6.74 2.22 -2.95
CA ASN A 123 7.95 2.98 -3.29
C ASN A 123 7.65 4.34 -3.98
N ASP A 124 6.62 4.39 -4.81
CA ASP A 124 6.14 5.59 -5.49
C ASP A 124 5.60 6.67 -4.53
N ILE A 125 4.96 6.25 -3.44
CA ILE A 125 4.49 7.16 -2.38
C ILE A 125 5.63 7.54 -1.42
N GLN A 126 6.61 6.67 -1.22
CA GLN A 126 7.73 6.93 -0.30
C GLN A 126 8.53 8.18 -0.68
N ASP A 127 8.71 8.45 -1.96
CA ASP A 127 9.44 9.64 -2.41
C ASP A 127 8.67 10.93 -2.11
N ALA A 128 7.35 10.95 -2.34
CA ALA A 128 6.50 12.07 -1.92
C ALA A 128 6.49 12.26 -0.39
N ALA A 129 6.49 11.15 0.38
CA ALA A 129 6.58 11.22 1.83
C ALA A 129 7.94 11.80 2.30
N LYS A 130 9.04 11.50 1.60
CA LYS A 130 10.35 12.12 1.87
C LYS A 130 10.35 13.61 1.55
N SER A 131 9.79 14.01 0.40
CA SER A 131 9.65 15.41 0.02
C SER A 131 8.83 16.19 1.05
N TYR A 132 7.72 15.61 1.52
CA TYR A 132 6.90 16.25 2.55
C TYR A 132 7.63 16.39 3.88
N LYS A 133 8.38 15.37 4.32
CA LYS A 133 9.25 15.48 5.49
C LYS A 133 10.30 16.58 5.34
N LEU A 134 10.94 16.67 4.18
CA LEU A 134 11.94 17.71 3.91
C LEU A 134 11.32 19.10 4.01
N ALA A 135 10.14 19.31 3.42
CA ALA A 135 9.42 20.57 3.53
C ALA A 135 9.08 20.93 4.99
N LEU A 136 8.70 19.95 5.82
CA LEU A 136 8.45 20.17 7.26
C LEU A 136 9.73 20.55 8.02
N TYR A 137 10.88 19.97 7.68
CA TYR A 137 12.17 20.37 8.25
C TYR A 137 12.55 21.80 7.84
N ASP A 138 12.52 22.10 6.54
CA ASP A 138 12.82 23.43 6.01
C ASP A 138 11.90 24.50 6.63
N PHE A 139 10.63 24.17 6.82
CA PHE A 139 9.68 25.05 7.49
C PHE A 139 9.97 25.23 8.98
N SER A 140 10.34 24.18 9.71
CA SER A 140 10.73 24.29 11.12
C SER A 140 11.95 25.21 11.29
N ASP A 141 12.92 25.11 10.37
CA ASP A 141 14.10 25.97 10.36
C ASP A 141 13.70 27.43 10.07
N ALA A 142 12.89 27.66 9.04
CA ALA A 142 12.38 29.00 8.71
C ALA A 142 11.55 29.62 9.85
N LEU A 143 10.73 28.82 10.54
CA LEU A 143 9.96 29.25 11.71
C LEU A 143 10.87 29.64 12.88
N SER A 144 12.03 28.96 13.02
CA SER A 144 13.00 29.28 14.05
C SER A 144 13.57 30.70 13.87
N ASP A 145 13.72 31.15 12.62
CA ASP A 145 14.31 32.45 12.27
C ASP A 145 13.30 33.59 12.06
N ALA A 146 12.01 33.28 11.84
CA ALA A 146 10.97 34.24 11.44
C ALA A 146 10.33 35.02 12.60
N ASP A 147 11.15 35.61 13.49
CA ASP A 147 10.69 36.32 14.70
C ASP A 147 10.16 37.75 14.46
N THR A 148 10.32 38.28 13.26
CA THR A 148 10.05 39.66 12.90
C THR A 148 9.49 39.73 11.48
N VAL A 149 8.69 40.75 11.18
CA VAL A 149 8.04 40.94 9.87
C VAL A 149 9.04 40.87 8.70
N LEU A 150 10.24 41.44 8.87
CA LEU A 150 11.29 41.44 7.83
C LEU A 150 11.83 40.03 7.51
N LYS A 151 11.74 39.10 8.47
CA LYS A 151 12.20 37.71 8.33
C LYS A 151 11.07 36.74 7.99
N MET A 152 9.85 37.22 7.71
CA MET A 152 8.70 36.36 7.40
C MET A 152 8.71 35.81 5.98
N ARG A 153 9.51 36.34 5.04
CA ARG A 153 9.53 35.83 3.66
C ARG A 153 9.88 34.34 3.58
N PRO A 154 10.99 33.85 4.16
CA PRO A 154 11.28 32.42 4.17
C PRO A 154 10.17 31.60 4.84
N PHE A 155 9.53 32.11 5.90
CA PHE A 155 8.41 31.43 6.55
C PHE A 155 7.26 31.18 5.57
N TRP A 156 6.87 32.17 4.76
CA TRP A 156 5.78 32.03 3.79
C TRP A 156 6.12 31.07 2.65
N GLU A 157 7.33 31.17 2.13
CA GLU A 157 7.84 30.28 1.08
C GLU A 157 7.80 28.83 1.57
N ARG A 158 8.35 28.57 2.76
CA ARG A 158 8.37 27.21 3.32
C ARG A 158 7.01 26.70 3.76
N ALA A 159 6.12 27.59 4.22
CA ALA A 159 4.72 27.21 4.50
C ALA A 159 4.03 26.75 3.20
N SER A 160 4.28 27.42 2.08
CA SER A 160 3.76 27.01 0.77
C SER A 160 4.34 25.66 0.35
N ASP A 161 5.64 25.45 0.51
CA ASP A 161 6.30 24.17 0.19
C ASP A 161 5.66 23.01 0.98
N VAL A 162 5.38 23.21 2.28
CA VAL A 162 4.69 22.22 3.13
C VAL A 162 3.30 21.89 2.58
N LEU A 163 2.52 22.91 2.19
CA LEU A 163 1.19 22.70 1.63
C LEU A 163 1.24 21.91 0.32
N VAL A 164 2.13 22.29 -0.60
CA VAL A 164 2.27 21.63 -1.91
C VAL A 164 2.70 20.17 -1.73
N ALA A 165 3.75 19.91 -0.94
CA ALA A 165 4.25 18.56 -0.73
C ALA A 165 3.22 17.66 0.00
N ARG A 166 2.40 18.23 0.88
CA ARG A 166 1.30 17.50 1.52
C ARG A 166 0.23 17.09 0.51
N GLU A 167 -0.21 18.01 -0.33
CA GLU A 167 -1.24 17.72 -1.34
C GLU A 167 -0.74 16.68 -2.35
N GLU A 168 0.52 16.77 -2.78
CA GLU A 168 1.15 15.76 -3.63
C GLU A 168 1.14 14.37 -2.98
N LEU A 169 1.57 14.29 -1.71
CA LEU A 169 1.54 13.04 -0.95
C LEU A 169 0.11 12.47 -0.84
N LEU A 170 -0.84 13.30 -0.41
CA LEU A 170 -2.23 12.86 -0.21
C LEU A 170 -2.88 12.41 -1.53
N SER A 171 -2.60 13.10 -2.64
CA SER A 171 -3.09 12.70 -3.97
C SER A 171 -2.59 11.32 -4.39
N LEU A 172 -1.31 11.01 -4.14
CA LEU A 172 -0.76 9.69 -4.46
C LEU A 172 -1.33 8.61 -3.55
N VAL A 173 -1.44 8.90 -2.26
CA VAL A 173 -2.03 7.98 -1.27
C VAL A 173 -3.49 7.65 -1.62
N ASP A 174 -4.28 8.64 -2.03
CA ASP A 174 -5.69 8.44 -2.42
C ASP A 174 -5.85 7.65 -3.72
N THR A 175 -4.87 7.74 -4.61
CA THR A 175 -4.84 6.92 -5.84
C THR A 175 -4.46 5.47 -5.54
N ALA A 176 -3.64 5.24 -4.51
CA ALA A 176 -3.19 3.90 -4.12
C ALA A 176 -4.18 3.14 -3.22
N SER A 177 -5.01 3.85 -2.45
CA SER A 177 -6.09 3.27 -1.63
C SER A 177 -7.25 2.77 -2.50
#